data_AF-A0A7W3J5J9-F1
#
_entry.id   AF-A0A7W3J5J9-F1
#
_cell.length_a   1.000
_cell.length_b   1.000
_cell.length_c   1.000
_cell.angle_alpha   90.00
_cell.angle_beta   90.00
_cell.angle_gamma   90.00
#
_symmetry.space_group_name_H-M   'P 1'
#
loop_
_entity.id
_entity.type
_entity.pdbx_description
1 polymer ?
#
loop_
_entity_poly.entity_id
_entity_poly.type
_entity_poly.pdbx_seq_one_letter_code
_entity_poly.pdbx_strand_id
1 'polypeptide(L)'
;MDPRGVAQPGGGPRLVAYLMRAEQMDDFNSQFLGFGTTTDAAPATDERIQDMQEFYDDGRFYLGPSQLVPLAIPLANHVQSMVLGADLRSTLAGVDADWARLAFRA
;
A
#
# COMPACT_ATOMS: atom_id res chain seq x y z
N MET A 1 -21.91 1.03 1.27
CA MET A 1 -21.68 2.48 1.09
C MET A 1 -21.28 2.68 -0.34
N ASP A 2 -22.15 3.24 -1.18
CA ASP A 2 -21.68 3.80 -2.45
C ASP A 2 -20.80 5.01 -2.09
N PRO A 3 -19.56 5.17 -2.62
CA PRO A 3 -18.83 6.42 -2.44
C PRO A 3 -19.60 7.63 -2.98
N ARG A 4 -20.65 7.40 -3.78
CA ARG A 4 -21.60 8.39 -4.28
C ARG A 4 -22.96 8.39 -3.55
N GLY A 5 -23.12 7.56 -2.51
CA GLY A 5 -24.42 7.33 -1.85
C GLY A 5 -24.68 8.14 -0.58
N VAL A 6 -23.68 8.87 -0.08
CA VAL A 6 -23.86 9.80 1.05
C VAL A 6 -22.88 10.95 0.93
N ALA A 7 -23.21 11.94 0.11
CA ALA A 7 -22.50 13.21 0.13
C ALA A 7 -23.51 14.34 0.09
N GLN A 8 -23.43 15.26 1.06
CA GLN A 8 -23.98 16.59 0.87
C GLN A 8 -23.43 17.14 -0.46
N PRO A 9 -24.26 17.73 -1.33
CA PRO A 9 -23.80 18.28 -2.61
C PRO A 9 -22.63 19.25 -2.39
N GLY A 10 -21.45 18.85 -2.87
CA GLY A 10 -20.21 19.65 -2.82
C GLY A 10 -19.32 19.49 -1.58
N GLY A 11 -19.71 18.77 -0.53
CA GLY A 11 -18.91 18.63 0.69
C GLY A 11 -17.65 17.75 0.52
N GLY A 12 -17.81 16.58 -0.09
CA GLY A 12 -16.72 15.60 -0.28
C GLY A 12 -15.53 16.14 -1.07
N PRO A 13 -15.73 16.70 -2.29
CA PRO A 13 -14.63 17.25 -3.08
C PRO A 13 -13.91 18.42 -2.40
N ARG A 14 -14.65 19.28 -1.68
CA ARG A 14 -14.06 20.40 -0.92
C ARG A 14 -13.19 19.92 0.24
N LEU A 15 -13.62 18.88 0.95
CA LEU A 15 -12.82 18.27 2.01
C LEU A 15 -11.56 17.61 1.45
N VAL A 16 -11.66 16.84 0.37
CA VAL A 16 -10.50 16.22 -0.27
C VAL A 16 -9.51 17.29 -0.74
N ALA A 17 -9.98 18.35 -1.39
CA ALA A 17 -9.13 19.46 -1.81
C ALA A 17 -8.46 20.19 -0.63
N TYR A 18 -9.10 20.23 0.54
CA TYR A 18 -8.50 20.76 1.76
C TYR A 18 -7.40 19.84 2.31
N LEU A 19 -7.65 18.53 2.37
CA LEU A 19 -6.68 17.54 2.84
C LEU A 19 -5.45 17.42 1.92
N MET A 20 -5.62 17.67 0.62
CA MET A 20 -4.54 17.60 -0.38
C MET A 20 -3.73 18.90 -0.50
N ARG A 21 -3.89 19.86 0.43
CA ARG A 21 -3.00 21.03 0.48
C ARG A 21 -1.65 20.61 1.05
N ALA A 22 -0.56 21.14 0.48
CA ALA A 22 0.81 20.82 0.89
C ALA A 22 1.01 20.90 2.42
N GLU A 23 0.58 22.01 3.05
CA GLU A 23 0.67 22.18 4.51
C GLU A 23 0.03 21.02 5.29
N GLN A 24 -1.12 20.52 4.84
CA GLN A 24 -1.84 19.45 5.54
C GLN A 24 -1.21 18.08 5.29
N MET A 25 -0.66 17.88 4.10
CA MET A 25 0.08 16.67 3.76
C MET A 25 1.41 16.63 4.51
N ASP A 26 2.14 17.73 4.59
CA ASP A 26 3.44 17.84 5.26
C ASP A 26 3.29 17.69 6.78
N ASP A 27 2.30 18.36 7.38
CA ASP A 27 1.98 18.19 8.80
C ASP A 27 1.62 16.72 9.12
N PHE A 28 0.75 16.12 8.31
CA PHE A 28 0.41 14.71 8.44
C PHE A 28 1.63 13.79 8.32
N ASN A 29 2.46 13.98 7.29
CA ASN A 29 3.64 13.17 7.05
C ASN A 29 4.64 13.27 8.22
N SER A 30 4.85 14.47 8.77
CA SER A 30 5.74 14.68 9.91
C SER A 30 5.28 13.93 11.17
N GLN A 31 3.97 13.86 11.39
CA GLN A 31 3.38 13.18 12.55
C GLN A 31 3.31 11.66 12.38
N PHE A 32 3.11 11.17 11.16
CA PHE A 32 2.81 9.76 10.87
C PHE A 32 3.88 9.02 10.07
N LEU A 33 5.12 9.52 10.07
CA LEU A 33 6.24 8.91 9.33
C LEU A 33 5.95 8.72 7.84
N GLY A 34 5.31 9.73 7.24
CA GLY A 34 4.96 9.74 5.83
C GLY A 34 6.05 10.35 4.96
N PHE A 35 6.01 10.01 3.68
CA PHE A 35 6.77 10.68 2.63
C PHE A 35 5.83 11.53 1.77
N GLY A 36 6.35 12.67 1.32
CA GLY A 36 5.67 13.53 0.39
C GLY A 36 5.28 12.85 -0.91
N THR A 37 4.12 13.22 -1.48
CA THR A 37 3.64 12.72 -2.77
C THR A 37 3.54 13.81 -3.83
N THR A 38 4.00 15.02 -3.52
CA THR A 38 4.14 16.15 -4.45
C THR A 38 5.60 16.37 -4.83
N THR A 39 5.85 17.11 -5.91
CA THR A 39 7.21 17.40 -6.41
C THR A 39 8.03 18.28 -5.47
N ASP A 40 7.36 19.05 -4.62
CA ASP A 40 7.96 20.05 -3.74
C ASP A 40 7.69 19.75 -2.25
N ALA A 41 7.38 18.49 -1.93
CA ALA A 41 7.11 18.09 -0.56
C ALA A 41 8.35 18.26 0.33
N ALA A 42 8.13 18.56 1.61
CA ALA A 42 9.22 18.61 2.57
C ALA A 42 9.89 17.23 2.72
N PRO A 43 11.23 17.16 2.78
CA PRO A 43 11.92 15.91 3.01
C PRO A 43 11.60 15.36 4.41
N ALA A 44 11.65 14.04 4.56
CA ALA A 44 11.53 13.39 5.86
C ALA A 44 12.74 13.77 6.74
N THR A 45 12.46 14.28 7.94
CA THR A 45 13.49 14.71 8.92
C THR A 45 13.55 13.84 10.16
N ASP A 46 12.61 12.93 10.34
CA ASP A 46 12.58 12.02 11.48
C ASP A 46 13.65 10.93 11.32
N GLU A 47 14.48 10.73 12.36
CA GLU A 47 15.61 9.81 12.35
C GLU A 47 15.21 8.37 12.01
N ARG A 48 13.94 7.98 12.22
CA ARG A 48 13.43 6.64 11.91
C ARG A 48 13.30 6.38 10.40
N ILE A 49 13.19 7.43 9.58
CA ILE A 49 12.88 7.31 8.15
C ILE A 49 13.74 8.22 7.24
N GLN A 50 14.51 9.16 7.78
CA GLN A 50 15.29 10.12 6.98
C GLN A 50 16.24 9.46 5.97
N ASP A 51 16.86 8.33 6.33
CA ASP A 51 17.80 7.60 5.46
C ASP A 51 17.10 6.95 4.25
N MET A 52 15.77 6.84 4.27
CA MET A 52 15.00 6.32 3.14
C MET A 52 14.70 7.40 2.08
N GLN A 53 14.92 8.69 2.38
CA GLN A 53 14.57 9.81 1.49
C GLN A 53 15.18 9.65 0.09
N GLU A 54 16.45 9.24 -0.01
CA GLU A 54 17.13 9.00 -1.29
C GLU A 54 16.35 8.02 -2.18
N PHE A 55 15.75 6.97 -1.60
CA PHE A 55 14.98 5.99 -2.37
C PHE A 55 13.67 6.57 -2.90
N TYR A 56 13.07 7.53 -2.19
CA TYR A 56 11.86 8.21 -2.66
C TYR A 56 12.18 9.24 -3.74
N ASP A 57 13.26 10.00 -3.56
CA ASP A 57 13.74 11.01 -4.52
C ASP A 57 14.14 10.34 -5.85
N ASP A 58 14.82 9.19 -5.78
CA ASP A 58 15.25 8.43 -6.96
C ASP A 58 14.14 7.54 -7.56
N GLY A 59 12.95 7.48 -6.94
CA GLY A 59 11.87 6.59 -7.38
C GLY A 59 12.18 5.09 -7.23
N ARG A 60 13.05 4.71 -6.30
CA ARG A 60 13.51 3.34 -6.04
C ARG A 60 12.60 2.57 -5.08
N PHE A 61 11.29 2.62 -5.33
CA PHE A 61 10.27 1.90 -4.55
C PHE A 61 9.28 1.18 -5.44
N TYR A 62 8.55 0.21 -4.88
CA TYR A 62 7.50 -0.54 -5.56
C TYR A 62 6.44 -1.00 -4.56
N LEU A 63 5.23 -1.28 -5.06
CA LEU A 63 4.03 -1.58 -4.25
C LEU A 63 4.12 -2.87 -3.40
N GLY A 64 5.08 -3.75 -3.69
CA GLY A 64 5.20 -5.08 -3.09
C GLY A 64 4.32 -6.14 -3.79
N PRO A 65 4.83 -7.36 -4.05
CA PRO A 65 4.11 -8.38 -4.83
C PRO A 65 2.84 -8.89 -4.15
N SER A 66 2.75 -8.81 -2.82
CA SER A 66 1.57 -9.26 -2.08
C SER A 66 0.32 -8.45 -2.42
N GLN A 67 0.46 -7.19 -2.85
CA GLN A 67 -0.67 -6.36 -3.26
C GLN A 67 -1.28 -6.78 -4.60
N LEU A 68 -0.56 -7.61 -5.37
CA LEU A 68 -1.01 -8.13 -6.66
C LEU A 68 -1.68 -9.51 -6.54
N VAL A 69 -1.73 -10.08 -5.34
CA VAL A 69 -2.35 -11.38 -5.08
C VAL A 69 -3.80 -11.15 -4.65
N PRO A 70 -4.79 -11.82 -5.28
CA PRO A 70 -6.19 -11.70 -4.86
C PRO A 70 -6.36 -12.06 -3.38
N LEU A 71 -7.16 -11.27 -2.66
CA LEU A 71 -7.41 -11.46 -1.22
C LEU A 71 -8.06 -12.82 -0.87
N ALA A 72 -8.62 -13.52 -1.86
CA ALA A 72 -9.12 -14.88 -1.69
C ALA A 72 -8.00 -15.94 -1.53
N ILE A 73 -6.78 -15.62 -1.95
CA ILE A 73 -5.60 -16.48 -1.74
C ILE A 73 -4.99 -16.11 -0.38
N PRO A 74 -4.85 -17.06 0.57
CA PRO A 74 -4.34 -16.78 1.91
C PRO A 74 -2.81 -16.67 1.93
N LEU A 75 -2.25 -15.74 1.13
CA LEU A 75 -0.80 -15.59 0.94
C LEU A 75 -0.05 -15.43 2.27
N ALA A 76 -0.61 -14.68 3.23
CA ALA A 76 -0.01 -14.49 4.54
C ALA A 76 0.18 -15.83 5.30
N ASN A 77 -0.79 -16.73 5.23
CA ASN A 77 -0.71 -18.06 5.85
C ASN A 77 0.33 -18.95 5.16
N HIS A 78 0.43 -18.87 3.82
CA HIS A 78 1.46 -19.56 3.07
C HIS A 78 2.86 -19.06 3.46
N VAL A 79 3.07 -17.74 3.50
CA VAL A 79 4.35 -17.14 3.91
C VAL A 79 4.69 -17.50 5.35
N GLN A 80 3.73 -17.45 6.27
CA GLN A 80 3.94 -17.89 7.65
C GLN A 80 4.38 -19.35 7.71
N SER A 81 3.75 -20.23 6.93
CA SER A 81 4.13 -21.65 6.88
C SER A 81 5.55 -21.86 6.34
N MET A 82 5.94 -21.12 5.29
CA MET A 82 7.30 -21.14 4.76
C MET A 82 8.33 -20.71 5.82
N VAL A 83 8.05 -19.63 6.55
CA VAL A 83 8.91 -19.14 7.65
C VAL A 83 9.02 -20.18 8.78
N LEU A 84 7.94 -20.92 9.05
CA LEU A 84 7.90 -21.99 10.07
C LEU A 84 8.47 -23.33 9.59
N GLY A 85 9.04 -23.40 8.38
CA GLY A 85 9.77 -24.58 7.89
C GLY A 85 8.95 -25.54 7.03
N ALA A 86 7.80 -25.13 6.49
CA ALA A 86 7.12 -25.91 5.46
C ALA A 86 7.97 -26.03 4.18
N ASP A 87 7.74 -27.08 3.40
CA ASP A 87 8.41 -27.26 2.10
C ASP A 87 8.04 -26.11 1.15
N LEU A 88 9.04 -25.35 0.71
CA LEU A 88 8.84 -24.15 -0.11
C LEU A 88 8.20 -24.50 -1.46
N ARG A 89 8.65 -25.58 -2.10
CA ARG A 89 8.17 -25.96 -3.42
C ARG A 89 6.70 -26.35 -3.39
N SER A 90 6.31 -27.18 -2.42
CA SER A 90 4.93 -27.60 -2.23
C SER A 90 4.05 -26.42 -1.83
N THR A 91 4.55 -25.51 -0.99
CA THR A 91 3.77 -24.34 -0.57
C THR A 91 3.52 -23.39 -1.75
N LEU A 92 4.55 -23.09 -2.55
CA LEU A 92 4.42 -22.26 -3.75
C LEU A 92 3.52 -22.91 -4.82
N ALA A 93 3.63 -24.22 -5.02
CA ALA A 93 2.72 -24.95 -5.91
C ALA A 93 1.25 -24.86 -5.47
N GLY A 94 1.00 -24.79 -4.15
CA GLY A 94 -0.33 -24.53 -3.60
C GLY A 94 -0.85 -23.14 -3.96
N VAL A 95 0.00 -22.10 -3.83
CA VAL A 95 -0.32 -20.73 -4.24
C VAL A 95 -0.64 -20.66 -5.74
N ASP A 96 0.15 -21.33 -6.59
CA ASP A 96 -0.09 -21.40 -8.04
C ASP A 96 -1.44 -22.06 -8.35
N ALA A 97 -1.78 -23.14 -7.64
CA ALA A 97 -3.06 -23.82 -7.80
C ALA A 97 -4.26 -22.94 -7.37
N ASP A 98 -4.13 -22.18 -6.29
CA ASP A 98 -5.15 -21.18 -5.87
C ASP A 98 -5.33 -20.10 -6.92
N TRP A 99 -4.23 -19.62 -7.49
CA TRP A 99 -4.25 -18.63 -8.56
C TRP A 99 -4.98 -19.16 -9.80
N ALA A 100 -4.61 -20.37 -10.25
CA ALA A 100 -5.26 -21.03 -11.37
C ALA A 100 -6.76 -21.21 -11.14
N ARG A 101 -7.17 -21.64 -9.93
CA ARG A 101 -8.58 -21.78 -9.56
C ARG A 101 -9.36 -20.47 -9.69
N LEU A 102 -8.78 -19.36 -9.28
CA LEU A 102 -9.42 -18.04 -9.40
C LEU A 102 -9.47 -17.56 -10.85
N ALA A 103 -8.38 -17.74 -11.60
CA ALA A 103 -8.29 -17.30 -12.99
C ALA A 103 -9.24 -18.04 -13.92
N PHE A 104 -9.47 -19.34 -13.68
CA PHE A 104 -10.31 -20.19 -14.53
C PHE A 104 -11.72 -20.41 -13.97
N ARG A 105 -12.15 -19.60 -12.99
CA ARG A 105 -13.52 -19.62 -12.49
C ARG A 105 -14.45 -19.02 -13.56
N ALA A 106 -15.26 -19.87 -14.19
CA ALA A 106 -16.40 -19.46 -15.04
C ALA A 106 -17.54 -18.85 -14.22
#